data_AF-A0A0Q7FA82-F1
#
_entry.id   AF-A0A0Q7FA82-F1
#
_cell.length_a   1.000
_cell.length_b   1.000
_cell.length_c   1.000
_cell.angle_alpha   90.00
_cell.angle_beta   90.00
_cell.angle_gamma   90.00
#
_symmetry.space_group_name_H-M   'P 1'
#
loop_
_entity.id
_entity.type
_entity.pdbx_description
1 polymer ?
#
loop_
_entity_poly.entity_id
_entity_poly.type
_entity_poly.pdbx_seq_one_letter_code
_entity_poly.pdbx_strand_id
1 'polypeptide(L)'
;MARQIEFAGKSGNLYRYTALEEDRVLPPAGANYVICKPADQGVDILFVGETDSLARLAWREQLAYARDTYGDEANVLTRLNVRSAVRLAEQEDLLEEYRPPMNAGS
;
A
#
# COMPACT_ATOMS: atom_id res chain seq x y z
N MET A 1 -5.45 18.76 1.68
CA MET A 1 -4.11 18.16 1.55
C MET A 1 -4.24 16.69 1.89
N ALA A 2 -3.88 15.79 0.99
CA ALA A 2 -3.94 14.35 1.28
C ALA A 2 -2.86 13.99 2.30
N ARG A 3 -3.21 13.22 3.33
CA ARG A 3 -2.28 12.80 4.39
C ARG A 3 -1.20 11.93 3.76
N GLN A 4 0.06 12.32 3.96
CA GLN A 4 1.23 11.54 3.56
C GLN A 4 1.77 10.76 4.74
N ILE A 5 2.18 9.53 4.50
CA ILE A 5 2.77 8.62 5.48
C ILE A 5 4.10 8.12 4.88
N GLU A 6 5.12 8.03 5.73
CA GLU A 6 6.45 7.56 5.34
C GLU A 6 6.69 6.17 5.94
N PHE A 7 7.14 5.24 5.11
CA PHE A 7 7.55 3.90 5.52
C PHE A 7 9.04 3.72 5.27
N ALA A 8 9.74 3.17 6.25
CA ALA A 8 11.12 2.75 6.08
C ALA A 8 11.12 1.30 5.61
N GLY A 9 11.73 1.02 4.46
CA GLY A 9 11.97 -0.36 4.03
C GLY A 9 13.16 -0.97 4.76
N LYS A 10 13.37 -2.28 4.56
CA LYS A 10 14.43 -3.03 5.22
C LYS A 10 15.82 -2.47 4.97
N SER A 11 16.02 -1.94 3.76
CA SER A 11 17.23 -1.28 3.29
C SER A 11 17.52 0.07 3.96
N GLY A 12 16.56 0.63 4.70
CA GLY A 12 16.63 1.98 5.27
C GLY A 12 16.13 3.09 4.33
N ASN A 13 15.69 2.75 3.12
CA ASN A 13 15.04 3.72 2.22
C ASN A 13 13.70 4.20 2.80
N LEU A 14 13.40 5.48 2.59
CA LEU A 14 12.12 6.08 3.01
C LEU A 14 11.19 6.24 1.80
N TYR A 15 10.01 5.65 1.90
CA TYR A 15 8.98 5.67 0.87
C TYR A 15 7.78 6.47 1.34
N ARG A 16 7.47 7.53 0.60
CA ARG A 16 6.32 8.39 0.92
C ARG A 16 5.09 7.98 0.13
N TYR A 17 4.05 7.63 0.86
CA TYR A 17 2.75 7.22 0.36
C TYR A 17 1.69 8.28 0.66
N THR A 18 0.67 8.35 -0.19
CA THR A 18 -0.46 9.27 -0.04
C THR A 18 -1.75 8.47 0.04
N ALA A 19 -2.66 8.85 0.94
CA ALA A 19 -3.99 8.26 1.00
C ALA A 19 -4.69 8.34 -0.36
N LEU A 20 -5.22 7.21 -0.83
CA LEU A 20 -5.99 7.16 -2.07
C LEU A 20 -7.41 7.64 -1.80
N GLU A 21 -7.94 8.46 -2.69
CA GLU A 21 -9.37 8.78 -2.68
C GLU A 21 -10.10 7.75 -3.57
N GLU A 22 -10.82 6.83 -2.93
CA GLU A 22 -11.42 5.65 -3.58
C GLU A 22 -12.48 5.97 -4.64
N ASP A 23 -13.17 7.11 -4.50
CA ASP A 23 -14.26 7.54 -5.39
C ASP A 23 -13.79 8.41 -6.57
N ARG A 24 -12.48 8.63 -6.71
CA ARG A 24 -11.94 9.41 -7.82
C ARG A 24 -11.63 8.54 -9.04
N VAL A 25 -11.61 9.20 -10.20
CA VAL A 25 -11.01 8.63 -11.40
C VAL A 25 -9.50 8.49 -11.16
N LEU A 26 -9.02 7.25 -11.16
CA LEU A 26 -7.62 6.95 -10.92
C LEU A 26 -6.80 6.94 -12.22
N PRO A 27 -5.53 7.33 -12.17
CA PRO A 27 -4.70 7.38 -13.36
C PRO A 27 -4.37 5.97 -13.87
N PRO A 28 -4.22 5.77 -15.19
CA PRO A 28 -3.69 4.54 -15.77
C PRO A 28 -2.16 4.48 -15.63
N ALA A 29 -1.68 4.57 -14.39
CA ALA A 29 -0.26 4.61 -14.05
C ALA A 29 0.09 3.53 -13.05
N GLY A 30 1.28 2.95 -13.22
CA GLY A 30 1.82 1.98 -12.26
C GLY A 30 2.06 2.62 -10.91
N ALA A 31 1.83 1.85 -9.85
CA ALA A 31 1.95 2.30 -8.48
C ALA A 31 2.26 1.15 -7.53
N ASN A 32 2.95 1.49 -6.44
CA ASN A 32 2.92 0.68 -5.23
C ASN A 32 1.72 1.10 -4.39
N TYR A 33 1.14 0.16 -3.66
CA TYR A 33 0.08 0.44 -2.70
C TYR A 33 0.29 -0.34 -1.41
N VAL A 34 -0.15 0.29 -0.32
CA VAL A 34 -0.10 -0.25 1.04
C VAL A 34 -1.50 -0.19 1.61
N ILE A 35 -2.00 -1.29 2.17
CA ILE A 35 -3.20 -1.27 3.00
C ILE A 35 -2.74 -1.30 4.45
N CYS A 36 -3.23 -0.34 5.22
CA CYS A 36 -2.86 -0.19 6.62
C CYS A 36 -4.06 0.20 7.47
N LYS A 37 -3.95 0.02 8.78
CA LYS A 37 -4.91 0.55 9.77
C LYS A 37 -4.20 1.45 10.79
N PRO A 38 -4.91 2.36 11.47
CA PRO A 38 -4.36 3.06 12.62
C PRO A 38 -3.86 2.08 13.69
N ALA A 39 -2.75 2.43 14.33
CA ALA A 39 -2.22 1.75 15.50
C ALA A 39 -2.05 2.77 16.65
N ASP A 40 -1.72 2.30 17.86
CA ASP A 40 -1.43 3.18 19.01
C ASP A 40 -0.35 4.22 18.67
N GLN A 41 0.61 3.84 17.83
CA GLN A 41 1.60 4.73 17.24
C GLN A 41 1.73 4.46 15.74
N GLY A 42 1.40 5.45 14.91
CA GLY A 42 1.53 5.34 13.46
C GLY A 42 0.42 4.50 12.83
N VAL A 43 0.82 3.52 12.00
CA VAL A 43 -0.09 2.61 11.29
C VAL A 43 0.51 1.21 11.25
N ASP A 44 -0.35 0.20 11.31
CA ASP A 44 0.02 -1.19 11.04
C ASP A 44 -0.14 -1.48 9.56
N ILE A 45 0.91 -1.94 8.90
CA ILE A 45 0.85 -2.38 7.51
C ILE A 45 0.23 -3.79 7.46
N LEU A 46 -0.91 -3.90 6.77
CA LEU A 46 -1.66 -5.14 6.62
C LEU A 46 -1.31 -5.86 5.32
N PHE A 47 -1.10 -5.09 4.24
CA PHE A 47 -0.76 -5.60 2.91
C PHE A 47 0.15 -4.63 2.15
N VAL A 48 1.08 -5.15 1.35
CA VAL A 48 1.89 -4.40 0.38
C VAL A 48 1.72 -5.03 -1.01
N GLY A 49 1.47 -4.20 -2.03
CA GLY A 49 1.34 -4.64 -3.41
C GLY A 49 1.84 -3.63 -4.42
N GLU A 50 1.84 -4.05 -5.68
CA GLU A 50 2.08 -3.18 -6.83
C GLU A 50 1.05 -3.42 -7.94
N THR A 51 0.97 -2.47 -8.85
CA THR A 51 0.17 -2.59 -10.06
C THR A 51 0.83 -1.82 -11.20
N ASP A 52 0.59 -2.26 -12.43
CA ASP A 52 0.92 -1.52 -13.64
C ASP A 52 -0.09 -0.41 -13.95
N SER A 53 -1.24 -0.38 -13.29
CA SER A 53 -2.29 0.63 -13.50
C SER A 53 -3.26 0.72 -12.32
N LEU A 54 -3.27 1.85 -11.61
CA LEU A 54 -4.26 2.12 -10.55
C LEU A 54 -5.71 2.09 -11.05
N ALA A 55 -5.94 2.40 -12.33
CA ALA A 55 -7.27 2.31 -12.94
C ALA A 55 -7.84 0.87 -12.98
N ARG A 56 -7.00 -0.17 -12.80
CA ARG A 56 -7.46 -1.56 -12.67
C ARG A 56 -8.01 -1.91 -11.28
N LEU A 57 -7.84 -1.02 -10.29
CA LEU A 57 -8.40 -1.18 -8.96
C LEU A 57 -7.97 -2.48 -8.26
N ALA A 58 -6.76 -2.96 -8.55
CA ALA A 58 -6.21 -4.22 -8.06
C ALA A 58 -6.07 -4.34 -6.53
N TRP A 59 -6.35 -3.27 -5.79
CA TRP A 59 -6.33 -3.16 -4.33
C TRP A 59 -7.71 -3.30 -3.68
N ARG A 60 -8.82 -3.24 -4.44
CA ARG A 60 -10.18 -3.17 -3.89
C ARG A 60 -10.57 -4.42 -3.12
N GLU A 61 -10.27 -5.59 -3.65
CA GLU A 61 -10.60 -6.87 -3.00
C GLU A 61 -9.82 -7.05 -1.70
N GLN A 62 -8.52 -6.74 -1.71
CA GLN A 62 -7.66 -6.78 -0.53
C GLN A 62 -8.10 -5.75 0.50
N LEU A 63 -8.51 -4.55 0.09
CA LEU A 63 -9.01 -3.54 1.03
C LEU A 63 -10.33 -3.96 1.67
N ALA A 64 -11.25 -4.54 0.88
CA ALA A 64 -12.50 -5.08 1.42
C ALA A 64 -12.23 -6.19 2.44
N TYR A 65 -11.34 -7.13 2.12
CA TYR A 65 -10.89 -8.16 3.06
C TYR A 65 -10.22 -7.59 4.32
N ALA A 66 -9.40 -6.55 4.17
CA ALA A 66 -8.75 -5.89 5.28
C ALA A 66 -9.76 -5.24 6.23
N ARG A 67 -10.79 -4.58 5.68
CA ARG A 67 -11.87 -3.97 6.47
C ARG A 67 -12.68 -5.01 7.24
N ASP A 68 -13.03 -6.10 6.59
CA ASP A 68 -13.76 -7.22 7.20
C ASP A 68 -12.96 -7.90 8.32
N THR A 69 -11.64 -8.10 8.12
CA THR A 69 -10.80 -8.87 9.05
C THR A 69 -10.16 -8.03 10.16
N TYR A 70 -9.76 -6.80 9.85
CA TYR A 70 -8.95 -5.95 10.75
C TYR A 70 -9.64 -4.64 11.16
N GLY A 71 -10.84 -4.36 10.63
CA GLY A 71 -11.69 -3.22 10.99
C GLY A 71 -11.85 -2.17 9.88
N ASP A 72 -12.98 -1.47 9.90
CA ASP A 72 -13.39 -0.50 8.87
C ASP A 72 -12.42 0.69 8.69
N GLU A 73 -11.56 0.94 9.67
CA GLU A 73 -10.52 1.98 9.62
C GLU A 73 -9.34 1.61 8.70
N ALA A 74 -9.32 0.41 8.13
CA ALA A 74 -8.37 0.02 7.10
C ALA A 74 -8.50 0.92 5.86
N ASN A 75 -7.35 1.43 5.40
CA ASN A 75 -7.24 2.37 4.31
C ASN A 75 -6.11 1.98 3.36
N VAL A 76 -6.24 2.41 2.10
CA VAL A 76 -5.22 2.21 1.08
C VAL A 76 -4.44 3.50 0.82
N LEU A 77 -3.12 3.36 0.80
CA LEU A 77 -2.17 4.41 0.45
C LEU A 77 -1.47 4.03 -0.85
N THR A 78 -1.11 5.01 -1.66
CA THR A 78 -0.46 4.77 -2.96
C THR A 78 0.77 5.64 -3.17
N ARG A 79 1.66 5.15 -4.01
CA ARG A 79 2.83 5.86 -4.53
C ARG A 79 2.97 5.56 -6.02
N LEU A 80 2.85 6.59 -6.86
CA LEU A 80 2.99 6.43 -8.31
C LEU A 80 4.44 6.12 -8.69
N ASN A 81 4.62 5.10 -9.51
CA ASN A 81 5.92 4.68 -9.99
C ASN A 81 5.82 3.96 -11.33
N VAL A 82 6.38 4.56 -12.37
CA VAL A 82 6.25 4.06 -13.75
C VAL A 82 7.16 2.87 -14.06
N ARG A 83 8.23 2.64 -13.28
CA ARG A 83 9.20 1.57 -13.56
C ARG A 83 8.88 0.33 -12.73
N SER A 84 8.54 -0.78 -13.40
CA SER A 84 8.23 -2.05 -12.74
C SER A 84 9.35 -2.54 -11.81
N ALA A 85 10.60 -2.46 -12.24
CA ALA A 85 11.74 -2.87 -11.41
C ALA A 85 11.84 -2.08 -10.09
N VAL A 86 11.51 -0.79 -10.10
CA VAL A 86 11.52 0.01 -8.87
C VAL A 86 10.35 -0.36 -7.98
N ARG A 87 9.18 -0.65 -8.54
CA ARG A 87 8.01 -1.10 -7.78
C ARG A 87 8.25 -2.43 -7.08
N LEU A 88 8.83 -3.40 -7.79
CA LEU A 88 9.15 -4.72 -7.23
C LEU A 88 10.18 -4.61 -6.11
N ALA A 89 11.26 -3.85 -6.33
CA ALA A 89 12.28 -3.64 -5.30
C ALA A 89 11.72 -2.95 -4.04
N GLU A 90 10.88 -1.94 -4.22
CA GLU A 90 10.20 -1.26 -3.09
C GLU A 90 9.22 -2.20 -2.36
N GLN A 91 8.45 -3.01 -3.09
CA GLN A 91 7.54 -3.99 -2.49
C GLN A 91 8.32 -5.03 -1.67
N GLU A 92 9.36 -5.62 -2.23
CA GLU A 92 10.22 -6.60 -1.54
C GLU A 92 10.81 -6.00 -0.26
N ASP A 93 11.33 -4.77 -0.34
CA ASP A 93 11.94 -4.06 0.79
C ASP A 93 10.94 -3.81 1.95
N LEU A 94 9.68 -3.51 1.64
CA LEU A 94 8.62 -3.36 2.63
C LEU A 94 8.12 -4.72 3.16
N LEU A 95 8.05 -5.75 2.32
CA LEU A 95 7.67 -7.09 2.76
C LEU A 95 8.67 -7.67 3.76
N GLU A 96 9.96 -7.48 3.53
CA GLU A 96 11.01 -7.96 4.43
C GLU A 96 10.99 -7.28 5.80
N GLU A 97 10.72 -5.96 5.82
CA GLU A 97 10.69 -5.18 7.05
C GLU A 97 9.44 -5.43 7.89
N TYR A 98 8.26 -5.38 7.24
CA TYR A 98 6.98 -5.36 7.97
C TYR A 98 6.31 -6.72 8.07
N ARG A 99 6.66 -7.68 7.19
CA ARG A 99 6.04 -9.02 7.08
C ARG A 99 4.52 -8.98 7.23
N PRO A 100 3.81 -8.24 6.34
CA PRO A 100 2.40 -7.95 6.54
C PRO A 100 1.56 -9.24 6.53
N PRO A 101 0.57 -9.36 7.43
CA PRO A 101 -0.17 -10.61 7.63
C PRO A 101 -0.96 -11.05 6.39
N MET A 102 -1.42 -10.12 5.55
CA MET A 102 -2.17 -10.45 4.34
C MET A 102 -1.29 -10.86 3.15
N ASN A 103 0.04 -10.69 3.25
CA ASN A 103 0.97 -11.17 2.22
C ASN A 103 1.47 -12.59 2.50
N ALA A 104 1.19 -13.16 3.67
CA ALA A 104 1.73 -14.46 4.12
C ALA A 104 1.07 -15.70 3.48
N GLY A 105 0.27 -15.55 2.43
CA GLY A 105 -0.44 -16.64 1.76
C GLY A 105 -0.75 -16.41 0.28
N SER A 106 -0.15 -15.39 -0.33
CA SER A 106 -0.26 -15.05 -1.75
C SER A 106 0.83 -15.68 -2.60
#